data_AF-A0A222WTA9-F1
#
_entry.id   AF-A0A222WTA9-F1
#
_cell.length_a   1.000
_cell.length_b   1.000
_cell.length_c   1.000
_cell.angle_alpha   90.00
_cell.angle_beta   90.00
_cell.angle_gamma   90.00
#
_symmetry.space_group_name_H-M   'P 1'
#
loop_
_entity.id
_entity.type
_entity.pdbx_description
1 polymer ?
#
loop_
_entity_poly.entity_id
_entity_poly.type
_entity_poly.pdbx_seq_one_letter_code
_entity_poly.pdbx_strand_id
1 'polypeptide(L)'
;MVRINKIALLIMIFSILCGCMQSSKSQVVQGLNEDHSSVPQPKKLPPTKRAINWLLFEAENGNMPMEYLTDMDDPTGNTYIDLYDIIGKLHASEGETYPEYELYLAGFSDDGRRIALFRESQDLNYLIIKIFDLSTTKKMYEFKVPNRDYAVMSPDLRKCVYTEDGNFFYYINQKQITKALGHLNDGSHIHFPVFSPDSNQFALLDSSHNVLIYDLSKNKLIQQIKLGLEGIQIEQWLYNDQLVLSSYERDKTYMLDIRTGEKKLLMKATESPVITSDNHRVAYLNSKGEMQQRDIQTGLPIKYSNVFHRIGYNVSPTQWVQTTTDLMKYRKNITAQKIIASSTLSDQAGNSYTAGSIMDGDASTAWCEGVKGDGIGEWIKIDFGSMQELKGFELINGLAKSSNAFQVNNRVKRMKLEFSNGQTLMIDNDFISNQFLDNPIHTSFVKITIETVERGTNYHDTCMSEIRFF
;
A
#
# COMPACT_ATOMS: atom_id res chain seq x y z
N MET A 1 -40.54 -2.92 -44.55
CA MET A 1 -41.83 -2.24 -44.83
C MET A 1 -42.93 -3.02 -44.10
N VAL A 2 -43.52 -2.45 -43.03
CA VAL A 2 -44.98 -2.38 -42.70
C VAL A 2 -45.83 -3.68 -42.87
N ARG A 3 -46.63 -4.26 -41.95
CA ARG A 3 -47.36 -3.97 -40.65
C ARG A 3 -47.53 -5.33 -39.91
N ILE A 4 -47.54 -5.53 -38.58
CA ILE A 4 -48.34 -5.04 -37.40
C ILE A 4 -49.83 -5.45 -37.34
N ASN A 5 -50.17 -6.35 -36.38
CA ASN A 5 -51.37 -6.46 -35.49
C ASN A 5 -51.65 -7.94 -35.09
N LYS A 6 -52.22 -8.34 -33.92
CA LYS A 6 -52.43 -7.76 -32.57
C LYS A 6 -53.08 -8.84 -31.63
N ILE A 7 -52.94 -8.71 -30.29
CA ILE A 7 -53.84 -9.25 -29.22
C ILE A 7 -53.74 -10.80 -28.99
N ALA A 8 -53.81 -11.40 -27.78
CA ALA A 8 -54.45 -11.01 -26.51
C ALA A 8 -53.62 -11.22 -25.23
N LEU A 9 -54.17 -10.70 -24.12
CA LEU A 9 -53.67 -10.69 -22.73
C LEU A 9 -54.72 -11.37 -21.83
N LEU A 10 -54.32 -12.00 -20.70
CA LEU A 10 -55.25 -12.28 -19.60
C LEU A 10 -54.59 -12.11 -18.23
N ILE A 11 -55.26 -11.36 -17.34
CA ILE A 11 -54.94 -11.17 -15.92
C ILE A 11 -56.24 -11.42 -15.15
N MET A 12 -56.17 -12.04 -13.97
CA MET A 12 -57.29 -12.13 -13.03
C MET A 12 -56.83 -11.83 -11.59
N ILE A 13 -57.60 -10.98 -10.90
CA ILE A 13 -57.46 -10.51 -9.50
C ILE A 13 -58.87 -10.57 -8.87
N PHE A 14 -58.99 -10.82 -7.56
CA PHE A 14 -60.06 -10.48 -6.56
C PHE A 14 -59.84 -11.37 -5.30
N SER A 15 -60.26 -11.11 -4.06
CA SER A 15 -60.62 -9.91 -3.27
C SER A 15 -60.61 -10.34 -1.79
N ILE A 16 -59.83 -9.76 -0.87
CA ILE A 16 -60.12 -8.55 -0.09
C ILE A 16 -61.42 -8.59 0.77
N LEU A 17 -61.17 -8.62 2.11
CA LEU A 17 -61.90 -8.05 3.26
C LEU A 17 -63.01 -8.75 4.08
N CYS A 18 -62.84 -8.53 5.40
CA CYS A 18 -63.80 -8.26 6.48
C CYS A 18 -64.36 -9.39 7.36
N GLY A 19 -64.30 -9.17 8.68
CA GLY A 19 -64.89 -10.02 9.71
C GLY A 19 -64.36 -9.80 11.13
N CYS A 20 -64.58 -8.62 11.74
CA CYS A 20 -64.36 -8.43 13.19
C CYS A 20 -65.63 -8.81 13.98
N MET A 21 -65.50 -9.66 15.01
CA MET A 21 -66.47 -9.74 16.11
C MET A 21 -65.79 -10.00 17.45
N GLN A 22 -66.17 -9.23 18.47
CA GLN A 22 -65.81 -9.45 19.87
C GLN A 22 -66.91 -10.22 20.60
N SER A 23 -66.49 -11.19 21.44
CA SER A 23 -67.27 -11.82 22.51
C SER A 23 -66.32 -12.78 23.26
N SER A 24 -66.37 -13.06 24.56
CA SER A 24 -66.74 -12.36 25.80
C SER A 24 -66.50 -13.40 26.92
N LYS A 25 -66.11 -12.97 28.13
CA LYS A 25 -66.14 -13.72 29.41
C LYS A 25 -65.43 -15.10 29.49
N SER A 26 -64.26 -15.07 30.12
CA SER A 26 -63.83 -15.93 31.25
C SER A 26 -64.61 -17.22 31.59
N GLN A 27 -63.93 -18.37 31.56
CA GLN A 27 -63.72 -19.20 32.76
C GLN A 27 -62.55 -20.19 32.60
N VAL A 28 -62.06 -20.70 33.74
CA VAL A 28 -60.81 -21.47 33.87
C VAL A 28 -61.00 -22.94 33.51
N VAL A 29 -60.08 -23.51 32.73
CA VAL A 29 -59.82 -24.96 32.68
C VAL A 29 -58.30 -25.17 32.75
N GLN A 30 -57.84 -25.97 33.71
CA GLN A 30 -56.46 -26.43 33.78
C GLN A 30 -56.25 -27.59 32.80
N GLY A 31 -55.12 -27.63 32.10
CA GLY A 31 -54.70 -28.85 31.40
C GLY A 31 -53.55 -28.66 30.42
N LEU A 32 -52.46 -29.39 30.69
CA LEU A 32 -51.40 -29.82 29.77
C LEU A 32 -50.36 -28.76 29.33
N ASN A 33 -49.11 -29.00 29.76
CA ASN A 33 -47.92 -28.43 29.14
C ASN A 33 -47.71 -29.07 27.77
N GLU A 34 -47.64 -28.26 26.72
CA GLU A 34 -46.93 -28.61 25.49
C GLU A 34 -45.70 -27.70 25.35
N ASP A 35 -44.52 -28.31 25.22
CA ASP A 35 -43.27 -27.60 24.97
C ASP A 35 -43.29 -26.99 23.57
N HIS A 36 -43.57 -25.69 23.47
CA HIS A 36 -43.36 -24.95 22.23
C HIS A 36 -41.86 -24.74 21.99
N SER A 37 -41.26 -25.75 21.35
CA SER A 37 -39.94 -25.70 20.72
C SER A 37 -39.73 -24.35 20.02
N SER A 38 -38.83 -23.53 20.56
CA SER A 38 -38.57 -22.20 20.01
C SER A 38 -37.93 -22.34 18.63
N VAL A 39 -38.61 -21.82 17.60
CA VAL A 39 -38.05 -21.73 16.25
C VAL A 39 -36.75 -20.94 16.32
N PRO A 40 -35.59 -21.50 15.90
CA PRO A 40 -34.34 -20.77 15.95
C PRO A 40 -34.43 -19.53 15.06
N GLN A 41 -34.31 -18.34 15.64
CA GLN A 41 -34.14 -17.13 14.83
C GLN A 41 -32.87 -17.30 13.98
N PRO A 42 -32.90 -16.92 12.68
CA PRO A 42 -31.71 -17.00 11.86
C PRO A 42 -30.63 -16.13 12.49
N LYS A 43 -29.50 -16.75 12.87
CA LYS A 43 -28.32 -16.03 13.36
C LYS A 43 -28.01 -14.94 12.33
N LYS A 44 -28.04 -13.67 12.76
CA LYS A 44 -27.50 -12.57 11.95
C LYS A 44 -26.12 -13.00 11.49
N LEU A 45 -25.93 -13.11 10.17
CA LEU A 45 -24.60 -13.30 9.60
C LEU A 45 -23.71 -12.17 10.17
N PRO A 46 -22.48 -12.48 10.62
CA PRO A 46 -21.55 -11.43 11.02
C PRO A 46 -21.43 -10.43 9.86
N PRO A 47 -21.38 -9.12 10.14
CA PRO A 47 -21.30 -8.12 9.08
C PRO A 47 -20.12 -8.45 8.17
N THR A 48 -20.37 -8.49 6.85
CA THR A 48 -19.33 -8.72 5.85
C THR A 48 -18.23 -7.70 6.05
N LYS A 49 -17.02 -8.17 6.41
CA LYS A 49 -15.86 -7.29 6.63
C LYS A 49 -15.64 -6.47 5.36
N ARG A 50 -15.79 -5.15 5.46
CA ARG A 50 -15.57 -4.23 4.34
C ARG A 50 -14.11 -4.36 3.88
N ALA A 51 -13.89 -4.37 2.57
CA ALA A 51 -12.55 -4.29 2.01
C ALA A 51 -11.99 -2.87 2.19
N ILE A 52 -10.73 -2.78 2.57
CA ILE A 52 -9.97 -1.54 2.71
C ILE A 52 -9.22 -1.32 1.39
N ASN A 53 -9.20 -0.08 0.90
CA ASN A 53 -8.47 0.32 -0.29
C ASN A 53 -7.04 0.70 0.07
N TRP A 54 -6.07 -0.21 -0.12
CA TRP A 54 -4.66 0.11 0.08
C TRP A 54 -4.02 0.58 -1.23
N LEU A 55 -3.00 1.43 -1.12
CA LEU A 55 -2.09 1.78 -2.21
C LEU A 55 -0.65 1.57 -1.73
N LEU A 56 0.09 0.78 -2.50
CA LEU A 56 1.52 0.54 -2.34
C LEU A 56 2.30 1.71 -2.93
N PHE A 57 3.30 2.14 -2.19
CA PHE A 57 4.25 3.17 -2.55
C PHE A 57 5.67 2.62 -2.48
N GLU A 58 6.44 2.91 -3.51
CA GLU A 58 7.90 3.02 -3.40
C GLU A 58 8.23 4.45 -2.95
N ALA A 59 9.26 4.59 -2.13
CA ALA A 59 9.72 5.87 -1.63
C ALA A 59 11.24 5.93 -1.53
N GLU A 60 11.84 6.99 -2.05
CA GLU A 60 13.29 7.19 -2.08
C GLU A 60 13.71 8.49 -1.39
N ASN A 61 14.68 8.38 -0.49
CA ASN A 61 15.41 9.52 0.07
C ASN A 61 16.91 9.23 0.01
N GLY A 62 17.52 9.55 -1.15
CA GLY A 62 18.93 9.27 -1.42
C GLY A 62 19.23 7.76 -1.39
N ASN A 63 19.90 7.31 -0.33
CA ASN A 63 20.33 5.92 -0.17
C ASN A 63 19.33 5.05 0.62
N MET A 64 18.13 5.56 0.92
CA MET A 64 17.07 4.85 1.63
C MET A 64 15.83 4.66 0.74
N PRO A 65 15.74 3.58 -0.04
CA PRO A 65 14.47 3.10 -0.57
C PRO A 65 13.62 2.50 0.57
N MET A 66 12.30 2.65 0.48
CA MET A 66 11.32 2.06 1.39
C MET A 66 10.04 1.74 0.61
N GLU A 67 9.48 0.56 0.82
CA GLU A 67 8.17 0.19 0.30
C GLU A 67 7.13 0.21 1.43
N TYR A 68 5.97 0.83 1.21
CA TYR A 68 4.91 0.86 2.23
C TYR A 68 3.51 0.91 1.61
N LEU A 69 2.55 0.29 2.30
CA LEU A 69 1.13 0.36 1.96
C LEU A 69 0.47 1.41 2.84
N THR A 70 -0.39 2.26 2.26
CA THR A 70 -1.26 3.16 3.03
C THR A 70 -2.74 2.93 2.73
N ASP A 71 -3.55 3.02 3.78
CA ASP A 71 -5.01 2.98 3.69
C ASP A 71 -5.52 4.28 3.04
N MET A 72 -6.09 4.14 1.85
CA MET A 72 -6.66 5.24 1.07
C MET A 72 -8.11 5.54 1.46
N ASP A 73 -8.71 4.77 2.37
CA ASP A 73 -9.97 5.12 3.03
C ASP A 73 -9.73 5.93 4.33
N ASP A 74 -8.51 5.99 4.86
CA ASP A 74 -8.11 6.85 5.99
C ASP A 74 -7.82 8.30 5.52
N PRO A 75 -8.65 9.30 5.90
CA PRO A 75 -8.44 10.69 5.50
C PRO A 75 -7.21 11.35 6.18
N THR A 76 -6.72 10.79 7.29
CA THR A 76 -5.54 11.32 8.00
C THR A 76 -4.26 10.95 7.27
N GLY A 77 -4.13 9.67 6.89
CA GLY A 77 -2.93 9.06 6.33
C GLY A 77 -1.99 8.43 7.34
N ASN A 78 -2.45 8.26 8.58
CA ASN A 78 -1.68 7.71 9.69
C ASN A 78 -1.73 6.16 9.68
N THR A 79 -2.71 5.58 8.98
CA THR A 79 -2.92 4.14 8.79
C THR A 79 -2.09 3.60 7.62
N TYR A 80 -0.79 3.42 7.86
CA TYR A 80 0.14 2.76 6.94
C TYR A 80 0.79 1.52 7.57
N ILE A 81 1.41 0.70 6.72
CA ILE A 81 2.31 -0.38 7.11
C ILE A 81 3.55 -0.41 6.20
N ASP A 82 4.72 -0.48 6.82
CA ASP A 82 6.00 -0.70 6.14
C ASP A 82 6.09 -2.16 5.64
N LEU A 83 6.58 -2.37 4.42
CA LEU A 83 6.71 -3.71 3.85
C LEU A 83 7.69 -4.60 4.63
N TYR A 84 8.75 -4.06 5.25
CA TYR A 84 9.67 -4.82 6.09
C TYR A 84 8.97 -5.46 7.30
N ASP A 85 7.91 -4.83 7.84
CA ASP A 85 7.10 -5.46 8.90
C ASP A 85 6.33 -6.69 8.39
N ILE A 86 5.94 -6.70 7.11
CA ILE A 86 5.31 -7.87 6.47
C ILE A 86 6.38 -8.93 6.13
N ILE A 87 7.46 -8.53 5.46
CA ILE A 87 8.54 -9.43 5.00
C ILE A 87 9.19 -10.14 6.20
N GLY A 88 9.62 -9.42 7.24
CA GLY A 88 10.27 -10.02 8.41
C GLY A 88 9.37 -10.99 9.18
N LYS A 89 8.04 -10.76 9.18
CA LYS A 89 7.08 -11.72 9.76
C LYS A 89 6.91 -12.98 8.93
N LEU A 90 7.00 -12.88 7.60
CA LEU A 90 6.93 -14.03 6.69
C LEU A 90 8.24 -14.82 6.70
N HIS A 91 9.39 -14.15 6.64
CA HIS A 91 10.73 -14.72 6.80
C HIS A 91 10.86 -15.51 8.11
N ALA A 92 10.54 -14.88 9.24
CA ALA A 92 10.58 -15.52 10.55
C ALA A 92 9.61 -16.72 10.69
N SER A 93 8.54 -16.77 9.90
CA SER A 93 7.60 -17.91 9.90
C SER A 93 8.14 -19.14 9.17
N GLU A 94 9.13 -18.97 8.28
CA GLU A 94 9.78 -20.07 7.57
C GLU A 94 10.90 -20.72 8.40
N GLY A 95 11.57 -19.93 9.25
CA GLY A 95 12.76 -20.39 10.00
C GLY A 95 13.99 -20.61 9.11
N GLU A 96 14.06 -19.91 7.97
CA GLU A 96 15.10 -20.08 6.96
C GLU A 96 16.41 -19.37 7.37
N THR A 97 17.54 -19.84 6.84
CA THR A 97 18.88 -19.38 7.25
C THR A 97 19.48 -18.28 6.36
N TYR A 98 18.79 -17.87 5.30
CA TYR A 98 19.22 -16.75 4.46
C TYR A 98 18.79 -15.42 5.07
N PRO A 99 19.52 -14.32 4.86
CA PRO A 99 19.21 -13.04 5.49
C PRO A 99 17.97 -12.36 4.87
N GLU A 100 17.23 -11.60 5.67
CA GLU A 100 15.95 -10.97 5.27
C GLU A 100 16.11 -10.03 4.07
N TYR A 101 17.25 -9.32 3.96
CA TYR A 101 17.53 -8.37 2.87
C TYR A 101 17.65 -9.02 1.49
N GLU A 102 17.72 -10.36 1.39
CA GLU A 102 17.62 -11.05 0.09
C GLU A 102 16.19 -11.08 -0.46
N LEU A 103 15.18 -10.66 0.32
CA LEU A 103 13.78 -10.63 -0.08
C LEU A 103 13.34 -9.24 -0.57
N TYR A 104 12.72 -9.24 -1.75
CA TYR A 104 12.16 -8.05 -2.41
C TYR A 104 10.70 -8.31 -2.80
N LEU A 105 9.91 -7.25 -2.96
CA LEU A 105 8.53 -7.40 -3.40
C LEU A 105 8.44 -7.82 -4.87
N ALA A 106 7.55 -8.77 -5.16
CA ALA A 106 7.11 -9.07 -6.53
C ALA A 106 5.66 -8.63 -6.80
N GLY A 107 4.95 -8.21 -5.74
CA GLY A 107 3.57 -7.72 -5.77
C GLY A 107 2.62 -8.51 -4.87
N PHE A 108 1.48 -7.90 -4.58
CA PHE A 108 0.33 -8.53 -3.93
C PHE A 108 -0.57 -9.17 -4.98
N SER A 109 -1.42 -10.13 -4.58
CA SER A 109 -2.57 -10.50 -5.41
C SER A 109 -3.63 -9.40 -5.37
N ASP A 110 -4.45 -9.24 -6.41
CA ASP A 110 -5.51 -8.21 -6.50
C ASP A 110 -6.49 -8.24 -5.31
N ASP A 111 -6.74 -9.43 -4.75
CA ASP A 111 -7.59 -9.63 -3.56
C ASP A 111 -6.88 -9.32 -2.22
N GLY A 112 -5.60 -8.95 -2.26
CA GLY A 112 -4.69 -8.74 -1.14
C GLY A 112 -4.60 -9.89 -0.15
N ARG A 113 -4.93 -11.12 -0.57
CA ARG A 113 -4.85 -12.31 0.30
C ARG A 113 -3.49 -12.98 0.27
N ARG A 114 -2.68 -12.68 -0.75
CA ARG A 114 -1.34 -13.25 -0.95
C ARG A 114 -0.35 -12.17 -1.35
N ILE A 115 0.91 -12.46 -1.09
CA ILE A 115 2.07 -11.68 -1.49
C ILE A 115 3.06 -12.62 -2.19
N ALA A 116 3.68 -12.13 -3.26
CA ALA A 116 4.84 -12.78 -3.85
C ALA A 116 6.10 -12.00 -3.45
N LEU A 117 7.12 -12.73 -3.02
CA LEU A 117 8.44 -12.21 -2.72
C LEU A 117 9.46 -12.87 -3.65
N PHE A 118 10.30 -12.03 -4.22
CA PHE A 118 11.51 -12.43 -4.93
C PHE A 118 12.63 -12.60 -3.93
N ARG A 119 13.39 -13.70 -4.04
CA ARG A 119 14.66 -13.88 -3.32
C ARG A 119 15.81 -13.88 -4.31
N GLU A 120 16.71 -12.92 -4.12
CA GLU A 120 17.96 -12.80 -4.85
C GLU A 120 19.17 -12.87 -3.94
N SER A 121 20.27 -13.39 -4.46
CA SER A 121 21.55 -13.43 -3.75
C SER A 121 22.69 -13.46 -4.76
N GLN A 122 23.88 -13.02 -4.37
CA GLN A 122 25.07 -13.12 -5.24
C GLN A 122 25.42 -14.59 -5.53
N ASP A 123 25.07 -15.52 -4.64
CA ASP A 123 25.32 -16.96 -4.77
C ASP A 123 24.30 -17.72 -5.66
N LEU A 124 23.22 -17.08 -6.10
CA LEU A 124 22.10 -17.73 -6.81
C LEU A 124 22.05 -17.33 -8.29
N ASN A 125 22.43 -18.22 -9.22
CA ASN A 125 22.32 -17.96 -10.66
C ASN A 125 20.88 -18.07 -11.23
N TYR A 126 19.87 -17.86 -10.39
CA TYR A 126 18.44 -17.89 -10.71
C TYR A 126 17.68 -17.07 -9.65
N LEU A 127 16.50 -16.58 -10.03
CA LEU A 127 15.56 -15.94 -9.11
C LEU A 127 14.70 -16.99 -8.42
N ILE A 128 14.52 -16.89 -7.10
CA ILE A 128 13.54 -17.72 -6.37
C ILE A 128 12.28 -16.88 -6.12
N ILE A 129 11.12 -17.41 -6.48
CA ILE A 129 9.82 -16.76 -6.26
C ILE A 129 9.08 -17.53 -5.17
N LYS A 130 8.77 -16.85 -4.06
CA LYS A 130 8.02 -17.37 -2.90
C LYS A 130 6.65 -16.70 -2.84
N ILE A 131 5.58 -17.47 -2.61
CA ILE A 131 4.22 -16.93 -2.48
C ILE A 131 3.66 -17.30 -1.12
N PHE A 132 3.18 -16.32 -0.36
CA PHE A 132 2.65 -16.51 1.00
C PHE A 132 1.16 -16.17 1.07
N ASP A 133 0.43 -16.88 1.94
CA ASP A 133 -0.92 -16.54 2.36
C ASP A 133 -0.85 -15.51 3.51
N LEU A 134 -1.35 -14.30 3.26
CA LEU A 134 -1.31 -13.19 4.22
C LEU A 134 -2.33 -13.35 5.37
N SER A 135 -3.25 -14.31 5.30
CA SER A 135 -4.14 -14.62 6.44
C SER A 135 -3.46 -15.54 7.45
N THR A 136 -2.66 -16.51 7.00
CA THR A 136 -2.04 -17.57 7.82
C THR A 136 -0.52 -17.46 7.99
N THR A 137 0.12 -16.48 7.35
CA THR A 137 1.59 -16.29 7.26
C THR A 137 2.37 -17.46 6.63
N LYS A 138 1.70 -18.42 5.97
CA LYS A 138 2.37 -19.62 5.43
C LYS A 138 2.79 -19.44 3.98
N LYS A 139 4.01 -19.90 3.63
CA LYS A 139 4.42 -20.12 2.24
C LYS A 139 3.50 -21.15 1.59
N MET A 140 2.85 -20.76 0.51
CA MET A 140 1.99 -21.61 -0.32
C MET A 140 2.78 -22.30 -1.43
N TYR A 141 3.67 -21.55 -2.08
CA TYR A 141 4.42 -21.99 -3.25
C TYR A 141 5.85 -21.43 -3.22
N GLU A 142 6.78 -22.19 -3.80
CA GLU A 142 8.14 -21.74 -4.10
C GLU A 142 8.55 -22.33 -5.45
N PHE A 143 9.15 -21.51 -6.31
CA PHE A 143 9.70 -21.95 -7.59
C PHE A 143 10.89 -21.07 -8.01
N LYS A 144 11.58 -21.48 -9.08
CA LYS A 144 12.77 -20.82 -9.61
C LYS A 144 12.52 -20.40 -11.05
N VAL A 145 13.00 -19.23 -11.44
CA VAL A 145 13.08 -18.80 -12.84
C VAL A 145 14.53 -18.46 -13.20
N PRO A 146 15.03 -18.80 -14.41
CA PRO A 146 16.47 -18.73 -14.70
C PRO A 146 17.03 -17.32 -14.74
N ASN A 147 16.26 -16.37 -15.26
CA ASN A 147 16.64 -14.95 -15.35
C ASN A 147 16.12 -14.16 -14.15
N ARG A 148 16.91 -13.21 -13.68
CA ARG A 148 16.55 -12.33 -12.56
C ARG A 148 15.79 -11.08 -13.02
N ASP A 149 16.30 -10.44 -14.05
CA ASP A 149 15.99 -9.03 -14.36
C ASP A 149 14.59 -8.79 -14.94
N TYR A 150 13.84 -9.85 -15.31
CA TYR A 150 12.62 -9.75 -16.11
C TYR A 150 11.48 -10.70 -15.71
N ALA A 151 11.32 -10.98 -14.41
CA ALA A 151 10.19 -11.76 -13.90
C ALA A 151 9.00 -10.87 -13.50
N VAL A 152 7.81 -11.13 -14.03
CA VAL A 152 6.56 -10.42 -13.66
C VAL A 152 5.51 -11.43 -13.22
N MET A 153 4.88 -11.18 -12.06
CA MET A 153 3.80 -12.01 -11.53
C MET A 153 2.43 -11.59 -12.09
N SER A 154 1.52 -12.56 -12.26
CA SER A 154 0.13 -12.27 -12.62
C SER A 154 -0.67 -11.74 -11.42
N PRO A 155 -1.75 -10.95 -11.63
CA PRO A 155 -2.66 -10.45 -10.59
C PRO A 155 -3.20 -11.51 -9.62
N ASP A 156 -3.40 -12.73 -10.10
CA ASP A 156 -3.82 -13.87 -9.28
C ASP A 156 -2.66 -14.60 -8.57
N LEU A 157 -1.41 -14.17 -8.74
CA LEU A 157 -0.17 -14.84 -8.31
C LEU A 157 -0.14 -16.35 -8.62
N ARG A 158 -0.73 -16.79 -9.76
CA ARG A 158 -0.67 -18.18 -10.23
C ARG A 158 0.24 -18.39 -11.42
N LYS A 159 0.63 -17.31 -12.09
CA LYS A 159 1.49 -17.31 -13.26
C LYS A 159 2.62 -16.30 -13.07
N CYS A 160 3.74 -16.56 -13.73
CA CYS A 160 4.85 -15.63 -13.86
C CYS A 160 5.26 -15.61 -15.32
N VAL A 161 5.38 -14.43 -15.95
CA VAL A 161 6.09 -14.30 -17.23
C VAL A 161 7.53 -13.96 -16.92
N TYR A 162 8.47 -14.62 -17.61
CA TYR A 162 9.90 -14.33 -17.49
C TYR A 162 10.59 -14.42 -18.85
N THR A 163 11.75 -13.79 -19.01
CA THR A 163 12.55 -13.87 -20.24
C THR A 163 13.79 -14.75 -20.06
N GLU A 164 14.19 -15.48 -21.11
CA GLU A 164 15.39 -16.32 -21.13
C GLU A 164 15.87 -16.41 -22.60
N ASP A 165 17.14 -16.08 -22.85
CA ASP A 165 17.75 -15.99 -24.19
C ASP A 165 16.92 -15.19 -25.23
N GLY A 166 16.37 -14.05 -24.81
CA GLY A 166 15.51 -13.18 -25.63
C GLY A 166 14.11 -13.73 -25.91
N ASN A 167 13.79 -14.95 -25.46
CA ASN A 167 12.44 -15.51 -25.53
C ASN A 167 11.68 -15.19 -24.24
N PHE A 168 10.36 -15.08 -24.31
CA PHE A 168 9.52 -14.99 -23.12
C PHE A 168 8.71 -16.28 -22.93
N PHE A 169 8.71 -16.72 -21.68
CA PHE A 169 8.06 -17.92 -21.18
C PHE A 169 7.01 -17.52 -20.17
N TYR A 170 6.14 -18.46 -19.81
CA TYR A 170 5.39 -18.34 -18.58
C TYR A 170 5.48 -19.61 -17.75
N TYR A 171 5.44 -19.41 -16.44
CA TYR A 171 5.36 -20.45 -15.44
C TYR A 171 3.92 -20.50 -14.93
N ILE A 172 3.35 -21.70 -14.77
CA ILE A 172 2.11 -21.90 -14.01
C ILE A 172 2.46 -22.67 -12.74
N ASN A 173 1.95 -22.25 -11.58
CA ASN A 173 2.20 -22.91 -10.30
C ASN A 173 2.03 -24.44 -10.40
N GLN A 174 3.07 -25.19 -9.96
CA GLN A 174 3.30 -26.64 -10.09
C GLN A 174 4.24 -27.11 -11.24
N LYS A 175 5.43 -26.51 -11.34
CA LYS A 175 6.62 -27.07 -12.02
C LYS A 175 6.58 -27.19 -13.55
N GLN A 176 5.57 -26.66 -14.23
CA GLN A 176 5.51 -26.69 -15.69
C GLN A 176 6.02 -25.38 -16.29
N ILE A 177 7.27 -25.39 -16.76
CA ILE A 177 7.77 -24.42 -17.74
C ILE A 177 6.99 -24.67 -19.03
N THR A 178 6.33 -23.65 -19.57
CA THR A 178 5.61 -23.77 -20.84
C THR A 178 6.56 -23.64 -22.02
N LYS A 179 6.05 -23.84 -23.25
CA LYS A 179 6.80 -23.43 -24.44
C LYS A 179 6.99 -21.91 -24.41
N ALA A 180 8.04 -21.44 -25.09
CA ALA A 180 8.19 -20.04 -25.41
C ALA A 180 6.93 -19.52 -26.11
N LEU A 181 6.47 -18.33 -25.71
CA LEU A 181 5.32 -17.65 -26.30
C LEU A 181 5.73 -16.83 -27.55
N GLY A 182 7.00 -16.41 -27.61
CA GLY A 182 7.60 -15.66 -28.70
C GLY A 182 9.04 -15.25 -28.37
N HIS A 183 9.63 -14.52 -29.31
CA HIS A 183 10.98 -13.97 -29.23
C HIS A 183 10.93 -12.44 -29.28
N LEU A 184 11.76 -11.78 -28.48
CA LEU A 184 12.00 -10.33 -28.50
C LEU A 184 13.28 -10.13 -29.33
N ASN A 185 13.19 -9.39 -30.43
CA ASN A 185 14.25 -9.32 -31.44
C ASN A 185 15.43 -8.40 -31.05
N ASP A 186 15.31 -7.67 -29.94
CA ASP A 186 16.17 -6.56 -29.56
C ASP A 186 16.49 -6.61 -28.06
N GLY A 187 17.76 -6.86 -27.74
CA GLY A 187 18.30 -6.86 -26.37
C GLY A 187 18.46 -5.45 -25.77
N SER A 188 17.49 -4.57 -25.96
CA SER A 188 17.52 -3.18 -25.49
C SER A 188 16.20 -2.77 -24.84
N HIS A 189 16.20 -2.68 -23.51
CA HIS A 189 15.15 -2.08 -22.68
C HIS A 189 13.74 -2.67 -22.88
N ILE A 190 13.52 -3.86 -22.33
CA ILE A 190 12.20 -4.49 -22.30
C ILE A 190 11.33 -3.74 -21.28
N HIS A 191 10.29 -3.04 -21.75
CA HIS A 191 9.19 -2.64 -20.88
C HIS A 191 8.49 -3.89 -20.34
N PHE A 192 8.36 -4.00 -19.02
CA PHE A 192 7.77 -5.17 -18.38
C PHE A 192 6.35 -5.47 -18.91
N PRO A 193 5.99 -6.75 -19.15
CA PRO A 193 4.67 -7.11 -19.60
C PRO A 193 3.61 -6.85 -18.52
N VAL A 194 2.50 -6.22 -18.90
CA VAL A 194 1.38 -5.92 -18.01
C VAL A 194 0.26 -6.94 -18.23
N PHE A 195 -0.02 -7.76 -17.23
CA PHE A 195 -1.07 -8.77 -17.27
C PHE A 195 -2.48 -8.17 -17.33
N SER A 196 -3.41 -8.87 -17.99
CA SER A 196 -4.84 -8.63 -17.82
C SER A 196 -5.27 -8.99 -16.39
N PRO A 197 -6.31 -8.33 -15.82
CA PRO A 197 -6.75 -8.63 -14.45
C PRO A 197 -7.20 -10.08 -14.22
N ASP A 198 -7.77 -10.74 -15.24
CA ASP A 198 -8.13 -12.15 -15.20
C ASP A 198 -6.91 -13.11 -15.25
N SER A 199 -5.69 -12.56 -15.35
CA SER A 199 -4.41 -13.27 -15.41
C SER A 199 -4.26 -14.22 -16.60
N ASN A 200 -5.07 -14.10 -17.66
CA ASN A 200 -5.03 -15.02 -18.82
C ASN A 200 -4.36 -14.41 -20.06
N GLN A 201 -4.12 -13.11 -20.06
CA GLN A 201 -3.45 -12.37 -21.13
C GLN A 201 -2.39 -11.44 -20.54
N PHE A 202 -1.53 -10.90 -21.38
CA PHE A 202 -0.72 -9.73 -21.05
C PHE A 202 -0.47 -8.86 -22.30
N ALA A 203 -0.15 -7.60 -22.04
CA ALA A 203 0.25 -6.61 -23.02
C ALA A 203 1.75 -6.31 -22.86
N LEU A 204 2.47 -6.16 -23.97
CA LEU A 204 3.83 -5.59 -23.98
C LEU A 204 4.00 -4.67 -25.20
N LEU A 205 5.08 -3.91 -25.24
CA LEU A 205 5.42 -3.06 -26.39
C LEU A 205 6.47 -3.74 -27.27
N ASP A 206 6.29 -3.64 -28.59
CA ASP A 206 7.39 -3.89 -29.53
C ASP A 206 8.32 -2.67 -29.63
N SER A 207 9.49 -2.83 -30.27
CA SER A 207 10.47 -1.76 -30.48
C SER A 207 10.01 -0.65 -31.44
N SER A 208 8.80 -0.75 -32.01
CA SER A 208 8.10 0.31 -32.73
C SER A 208 6.97 0.93 -31.89
N HIS A 209 6.96 0.69 -30.57
CA HIS A 209 5.96 1.11 -29.59
C HIS A 209 4.51 0.75 -29.97
N ASN A 210 4.30 -0.37 -30.66
CA ASN A 210 2.96 -0.95 -30.80
C ASN A 210 2.65 -1.87 -29.61
N VAL A 211 1.40 -1.87 -29.16
CA VAL A 211 0.95 -2.80 -28.12
C VAL A 211 0.72 -4.18 -28.75
N LEU A 212 1.37 -5.21 -28.19
CA LEU A 212 1.17 -6.62 -28.50
C LEU A 212 0.38 -7.28 -27.38
N ILE A 213 -0.74 -7.93 -27.71
CA ILE A 213 -1.58 -8.68 -26.76
C ILE A 213 -1.40 -10.19 -26.96
N TYR A 214 -0.95 -10.87 -25.91
CA TYR A 214 -0.75 -12.31 -25.90
C TYR A 214 -1.82 -13.03 -25.07
N ASP A 215 -2.29 -14.15 -25.58
CA ASP A 215 -3.18 -15.07 -24.87
C ASP A 215 -2.37 -16.28 -24.37
N LEU A 216 -2.30 -16.44 -23.05
CA LEU A 216 -1.53 -17.50 -22.40
C LEU A 216 -2.14 -18.87 -22.69
N SER A 217 -3.46 -18.99 -22.65
CA SER A 217 -4.19 -20.25 -22.89
C SER A 217 -4.01 -20.77 -24.33
N LYS A 218 -3.89 -19.84 -25.29
CA LYS A 218 -3.67 -20.14 -26.72
C LYS A 218 -2.18 -20.14 -27.10
N ASN A 219 -1.29 -19.79 -26.18
CA ASN A 219 0.16 -19.66 -26.36
C ASN A 219 0.54 -18.85 -27.62
N LYS A 220 -0.09 -17.69 -27.85
CA LYS A 220 0.16 -16.88 -29.05
C LYS A 220 -0.22 -15.39 -28.91
N LEU A 221 0.36 -14.57 -29.77
CA LEU A 221 -0.13 -13.23 -30.09
C LEU A 221 -1.56 -13.33 -30.65
N ILE A 222 -2.48 -12.50 -30.14
CA ILE A 222 -3.86 -12.41 -30.63
C ILE A 222 -4.21 -11.05 -31.23
N GLN A 223 -3.49 -9.97 -30.88
CA GLN A 223 -3.75 -8.63 -31.38
C GLN A 223 -2.48 -7.76 -31.35
N GLN A 224 -2.34 -6.86 -32.32
CA GLN A 224 -1.35 -5.78 -32.34
C GLN A 224 -2.07 -4.44 -32.57
N ILE A 225 -1.76 -3.42 -31.77
CA ILE A 225 -2.40 -2.09 -31.83
C ILE A 225 -1.33 -1.04 -32.07
N LYS A 226 -1.45 -0.31 -33.19
CA LYS A 226 -0.50 0.75 -33.55
C LYS A 226 -0.82 2.04 -32.79
N LEU A 227 0.09 2.48 -31.92
CA LEU A 227 -0.13 3.68 -31.10
C LEU A 227 0.14 4.99 -31.85
N GLY A 228 1.11 5.01 -32.75
CA GLY A 228 1.60 6.25 -33.38
C GLY A 228 2.17 7.23 -32.36
N LEU A 229 2.88 6.72 -31.36
CA LEU A 229 3.56 7.46 -30.30
C LEU A 229 4.90 6.79 -30.02
N GLU A 230 5.90 7.59 -29.71
CA GLU A 230 7.23 7.17 -29.27
C GLU A 230 7.37 7.46 -27.77
N GLY A 231 8.31 6.79 -27.10
CA GLY A 231 8.56 7.00 -25.66
C GLY A 231 7.35 6.71 -24.78
N ILE A 232 6.66 5.59 -25.03
CA ILE A 232 5.49 5.11 -24.27
C ILE A 232 5.86 3.90 -23.41
N GLN A 233 5.28 3.82 -22.21
CA GLN A 233 5.18 2.57 -21.43
C GLN A 233 3.71 2.17 -21.19
N ILE A 234 3.48 0.89 -20.91
CA ILE A 234 2.19 0.37 -20.42
C ILE A 234 2.28 0.30 -18.90
N GLU A 235 1.38 0.99 -18.22
CA GLU A 235 1.38 1.11 -16.76
C GLU A 235 0.45 0.07 -16.12
N GLN A 236 -0.73 -0.14 -16.71
CA GLN A 236 -1.78 -0.95 -16.12
C GLN A 236 -2.78 -1.45 -17.17
N TRP A 237 -3.32 -2.66 -16.98
CA TRP A 237 -4.51 -3.16 -17.69
C TRP A 237 -5.70 -3.16 -16.72
N LEU A 238 -6.78 -2.48 -17.10
CA LEU A 238 -7.98 -2.30 -16.29
C LEU A 238 -9.08 -3.34 -16.59
N TYR A 239 -9.97 -3.57 -15.63
CA TYR A 239 -11.08 -4.55 -15.70
C TYR A 239 -12.10 -4.30 -16.84
N ASN A 240 -12.01 -3.18 -17.55
CA ASN A 240 -12.88 -2.78 -18.67
C ASN A 240 -12.18 -2.86 -20.05
N ASP A 241 -11.13 -3.68 -20.18
CA ASP A 241 -10.30 -3.84 -21.40
C ASP A 241 -9.68 -2.54 -21.89
N GLN A 242 -9.16 -1.74 -20.95
CA GLN A 242 -8.39 -0.54 -21.24
C GLN A 242 -6.97 -0.64 -20.69
N LEU A 243 -6.01 -0.13 -21.46
CA LEU A 243 -4.62 0.07 -20.99
C LEU A 243 -4.41 1.52 -20.57
N VAL A 244 -3.77 1.70 -19.42
CA VAL A 244 -3.16 2.96 -18.99
C VAL A 244 -1.77 3.02 -19.62
N LEU A 245 -1.51 4.10 -20.36
CA LEU A 245 -0.22 4.33 -21.03
C LEU A 245 0.33 5.68 -20.57
N SER A 246 1.62 5.78 -20.24
CA SER A 246 2.27 7.08 -20.01
C SER A 246 3.32 7.37 -21.09
N SER A 247 3.76 8.62 -21.16
CA SER A 247 4.68 9.12 -22.19
C SER A 247 5.74 10.01 -21.56
N TYR A 248 6.95 9.45 -21.40
CA TYR A 248 8.08 10.14 -20.75
C TYR A 248 8.49 11.44 -21.47
N GLU A 249 8.32 11.50 -22.80
CA GLU A 249 8.68 12.69 -23.59
C GLU A 249 7.65 13.83 -23.49
N ARG A 250 6.44 13.58 -22.96
CA ARG A 250 5.28 14.46 -23.18
C ARG A 250 4.48 14.79 -21.92
N ASP A 251 4.85 14.25 -20.77
CA ASP A 251 4.16 14.35 -19.48
C ASP A 251 2.66 14.06 -19.59
N LYS A 252 2.30 12.94 -20.24
CA LYS A 252 0.91 12.59 -20.57
C LYS A 252 0.58 11.14 -20.29
N THR A 253 -0.54 10.94 -19.62
CA THR A 253 -1.19 9.64 -19.48
C THR A 253 -2.36 9.54 -20.46
N TYR A 254 -2.50 8.40 -21.12
CA TYR A 254 -3.55 8.06 -22.06
C TYR A 254 -4.30 6.80 -21.59
N MET A 255 -5.60 6.75 -21.91
CA MET A 255 -6.37 5.51 -21.90
C MET A 255 -6.47 4.97 -23.33
N LEU A 256 -6.14 3.70 -23.53
CA LEU A 256 -6.37 2.96 -24.78
C LEU A 256 -7.45 1.91 -24.58
N ASP A 257 -8.54 1.97 -25.34
CA ASP A 257 -9.52 0.88 -25.43
C ASP A 257 -8.96 -0.22 -26.35
N ILE A 258 -8.70 -1.41 -25.79
CA ILE A 258 -8.00 -2.51 -26.50
C ILE A 258 -8.83 -3.00 -27.68
N ARG A 259 -10.15 -3.06 -27.54
CA ARG A 259 -11.07 -3.60 -28.54
C ARG A 259 -11.19 -2.72 -29.79
N THR A 260 -11.17 -1.40 -29.61
CA THR A 260 -11.35 -0.41 -30.69
C THR A 260 -10.04 0.19 -31.19
N GLY A 261 -8.97 0.14 -30.38
CA GLY A 261 -7.74 0.90 -30.59
C GLY A 261 -7.91 2.41 -30.36
N GLU A 262 -9.05 2.87 -29.83
CA GLU A 262 -9.28 4.29 -29.55
C GLU A 262 -8.44 4.72 -28.34
N LYS A 263 -7.63 5.77 -28.53
CA LYS A 263 -6.74 6.33 -27.50
C LYS A 263 -7.22 7.74 -27.11
N LYS A 264 -7.45 7.96 -25.83
CA LYS A 264 -7.87 9.25 -25.25
C LYS A 264 -6.82 9.76 -24.29
N LEU A 265 -6.57 11.08 -24.29
CA LEU A 265 -5.74 11.71 -23.27
C LEU A 265 -6.52 11.69 -21.94
N LEU A 266 -5.92 11.11 -20.90
CA LEU A 266 -6.49 11.10 -19.55
C LEU A 266 -6.09 12.37 -18.79
N MET A 267 -4.79 12.67 -18.75
CA MET A 267 -4.26 13.82 -18.01
C MET A 267 -2.84 14.19 -18.44
N LYS A 268 -2.36 15.31 -17.88
CA LYS A 268 -0.92 15.59 -17.76
C LYS A 268 -0.41 15.04 -16.43
N ALA A 269 0.52 14.10 -16.50
CA ALA A 269 1.22 13.48 -15.40
C ALA A 269 2.59 13.08 -15.92
N THR A 270 3.65 13.28 -15.13
CA THR A 270 5.00 12.90 -15.54
C THR A 270 5.18 11.39 -15.42
N GLU A 271 4.86 10.83 -14.24
CA GLU A 271 5.30 9.49 -13.86
C GLU A 271 4.22 8.72 -13.05
N SER A 272 4.29 7.40 -13.16
CA SER A 272 3.58 6.37 -12.36
C SER A 272 2.10 6.65 -12.04
N PRO A 273 1.19 6.66 -13.03
CA PRO A 273 -0.25 6.75 -12.82
C PRO A 273 -0.86 5.37 -12.50
N VAL A 274 -1.32 5.19 -11.25
CA VAL A 274 -2.04 3.98 -10.81
C VAL A 274 -3.53 4.27 -10.68
N ILE A 275 -4.37 3.47 -11.34
CA ILE A 275 -5.83 3.56 -11.34
C ILE A 275 -6.44 2.45 -10.47
N THR A 276 -7.43 2.80 -9.64
CA THR A 276 -8.14 1.83 -8.79
C THR A 276 -8.98 0.86 -9.63
N SER A 277 -9.22 -0.36 -9.14
CA SER A 277 -9.99 -1.41 -9.87
C SER A 277 -11.41 -1.03 -10.27
N ASP A 278 -12.03 -0.11 -9.54
CA ASP A 278 -13.34 0.46 -9.86
C ASP A 278 -13.29 1.51 -10.99
N ASN A 279 -12.09 1.83 -11.49
CA ASN A 279 -11.78 2.86 -12.48
C ASN A 279 -12.29 4.26 -12.11
N HIS A 280 -12.52 4.54 -10.81
CA HIS A 280 -13.01 5.84 -10.35
C HIS A 280 -11.88 6.79 -9.90
N ARG A 281 -10.74 6.28 -9.41
CA ARG A 281 -9.66 7.11 -8.88
C ARG A 281 -8.33 6.81 -9.55
N VAL A 282 -7.48 7.83 -9.58
CA VAL A 282 -6.10 7.75 -10.09
C VAL A 282 -5.16 8.51 -9.17
N ALA A 283 -4.08 7.84 -8.76
CA ALA A 283 -2.96 8.42 -8.02
C ALA A 283 -1.74 8.52 -8.96
N TYR A 284 -1.02 9.64 -8.93
CA TYR A 284 0.05 9.91 -9.90
C TYR A 284 1.00 11.03 -9.42
N LEU A 285 2.18 11.13 -10.05
CA LEU A 285 3.12 12.24 -9.83
C LEU A 285 2.87 13.41 -10.80
N ASN A 286 2.82 14.64 -10.26
CA ASN A 286 2.81 15.84 -11.09
C ASN A 286 4.22 16.24 -11.54
N SER A 287 4.32 17.24 -12.42
CA SER A 287 5.58 17.72 -13.02
C SER A 287 6.57 18.40 -12.06
N LYS A 288 6.40 18.25 -10.75
CA LYS A 288 7.34 18.65 -9.70
C LYS A 288 7.72 17.49 -8.77
N GLY A 289 7.26 16.27 -9.05
CA GLY A 289 7.36 15.13 -8.13
C GLY A 289 6.39 15.20 -6.94
N GLU A 290 5.37 16.06 -6.97
CA GLU A 290 4.35 16.09 -5.90
C GLU A 290 3.24 15.07 -6.21
N MET A 291 2.97 14.16 -5.28
CA MET A 291 1.85 13.21 -5.36
C MET A 291 0.50 13.91 -5.49
N GLN A 292 -0.33 13.41 -6.41
CA GLN A 292 -1.70 13.87 -6.65
C GLN A 292 -2.65 12.67 -6.67
N GLN A 293 -3.93 12.94 -6.35
CA GLN A 293 -5.01 12.02 -6.66
C GLN A 293 -6.20 12.77 -7.26
N ARG A 294 -6.90 12.15 -8.21
CA ARG A 294 -8.15 12.67 -8.79
C ARG A 294 -9.22 11.60 -8.88
N ASP A 295 -10.46 12.05 -8.86
CA ASP A 295 -11.59 11.30 -9.42
C ASP A 295 -11.56 11.40 -10.95
N ILE A 296 -11.63 10.27 -11.64
CA ILE A 296 -11.47 10.16 -13.11
C ILE A 296 -12.68 10.74 -13.85
N GLN A 297 -13.89 10.64 -13.28
CA GLN A 297 -15.12 11.06 -13.94
C GLN A 297 -15.32 12.58 -13.90
N THR A 298 -14.96 13.21 -12.79
CA THR A 298 -15.13 14.65 -12.52
C THR A 298 -13.84 15.45 -12.72
N GLY A 299 -12.67 14.80 -12.70
CA GLY A 299 -11.36 15.44 -12.76
C GLY A 299 -10.97 16.20 -11.48
N LEU A 300 -11.81 16.18 -10.45
CA LEU A 300 -11.60 16.91 -9.20
C LEU A 300 -10.47 16.28 -8.38
N PRO A 301 -9.61 17.09 -7.74
CA PRO A 301 -8.56 16.58 -6.87
C PRO A 301 -9.15 16.01 -5.58
N ILE A 302 -8.62 14.88 -5.14
CA ILE A 302 -8.89 14.29 -3.82
C ILE A 302 -7.71 14.68 -2.92
N LYS A 303 -8.01 15.25 -1.75
CA LYS A 303 -7.01 15.78 -0.82
C LYS A 303 -6.93 14.92 0.44
N TYR A 304 -5.76 14.36 0.68
CA TYR A 304 -5.35 13.83 1.99
C TYR A 304 -4.29 14.76 2.60
N SER A 305 -4.18 14.80 3.93
CA SER A 305 -3.24 15.68 4.62
C SER A 305 -1.85 15.06 4.78
N ASN A 306 -1.73 13.82 5.27
CA ASN A 306 -0.43 13.27 5.70
C ASN A 306 0.05 12.06 4.87
N VAL A 307 -0.84 11.34 4.18
CA VAL A 307 -0.57 10.05 3.47
C VAL A 307 0.73 10.03 2.65
N PHE A 308 0.95 11.09 1.86
CA PHE A 308 1.96 11.11 0.79
C PHE A 308 3.22 11.92 1.11
N HIS A 309 3.28 12.56 2.28
CA HIS A 309 4.40 13.42 2.67
C HIS A 309 5.25 12.76 3.76
N ARG A 310 5.93 11.68 3.40
CA ARG A 310 7.18 11.29 4.09
C ARG A 310 8.20 12.40 3.81
N ILE A 311 8.26 13.44 4.64
CA ILE A 311 9.11 14.61 4.36
C ILE A 311 10.56 14.17 4.19
N GLY A 312 11.14 14.51 3.04
CA GLY A 312 12.47 14.06 2.61
C GLY A 312 12.45 12.96 1.55
N TYR A 313 11.33 12.28 1.32
CA TYR A 313 11.19 11.22 0.31
C TYR A 313 10.41 11.71 -0.92
N ASN A 314 10.88 11.31 -2.09
CA ASN A 314 10.05 11.22 -3.30
C ASN A 314 9.26 9.91 -3.20
N VAL A 315 7.96 9.91 -3.52
CA VAL A 315 7.13 8.70 -3.39
C VAL A 315 6.33 8.43 -4.67
N SER A 316 6.32 7.19 -5.14
CA SER A 316 5.69 6.75 -6.38
C SER A 316 4.68 5.64 -6.08
N PRO A 317 3.42 5.73 -6.56
CA PRO A 317 2.44 4.67 -6.37
C PRO A 317 2.71 3.55 -7.35
N THR A 318 2.60 2.29 -6.91
CA THR A 318 2.95 1.13 -7.75
C THR A 318 1.83 0.10 -7.87
N GLN A 319 1.09 -0.19 -6.80
CA GLN A 319 0.00 -1.17 -6.83
C GLN A 319 -1.16 -0.78 -5.91
N TRP A 320 -2.39 -0.72 -6.42
CA TRP A 320 -3.59 -0.68 -5.58
C TRP A 320 -3.93 -2.11 -5.10
N VAL A 321 -4.39 -2.25 -3.86
CA VAL A 321 -4.75 -3.54 -3.26
C VAL A 321 -6.04 -3.38 -2.46
N GLN A 322 -7.16 -3.88 -2.98
CA GLN A 322 -8.46 -3.82 -2.28
C GLN A 322 -8.67 -5.14 -1.52
N THR A 323 -8.57 -5.12 -0.18
CA THR A 323 -8.58 -6.37 0.59
C THR A 323 -9.34 -6.35 1.90
N THR A 324 -9.84 -7.54 2.27
CA THR A 324 -10.39 -7.81 3.62
C THR A 324 -9.35 -8.43 4.56
N THR A 325 -8.17 -8.77 4.05
CA THR A 325 -7.02 -9.19 4.86
C THR A 325 -6.70 -8.10 5.87
N ASP A 326 -6.53 -8.50 7.12
CA ASP A 326 -5.97 -7.59 8.13
C ASP A 326 -4.46 -7.50 7.89
N LEU A 327 -4.03 -6.42 7.23
CA LEU A 327 -2.61 -6.12 7.02
C LEU A 327 -2.00 -5.47 8.27
N MET A 328 -2.79 -4.73 9.06
CA MET A 328 -2.31 -4.02 10.25
C MET A 328 -1.84 -4.97 11.36
N LYS A 329 -2.28 -6.24 11.38
CA LYS A 329 -1.71 -7.28 12.26
C LYS A 329 -0.20 -7.52 12.07
N TYR A 330 0.37 -7.13 10.93
CA TYR A 330 1.80 -7.26 10.65
C TYR A 330 2.61 -6.08 11.21
N ARG A 331 2.01 -4.87 11.27
CA ARG A 331 2.66 -3.64 11.74
C ARG A 331 3.18 -3.86 13.15
N LYS A 332 4.49 -3.72 13.34
CA LYS A 332 5.05 -3.63 14.69
C LYS A 332 4.67 -2.27 15.26
N ASN A 333 4.09 -2.29 16.44
CA ASN A 333 3.70 -1.09 17.16
C ASN A 333 4.11 -1.22 18.62
N ILE A 334 5.22 -0.57 18.97
CA ILE A 334 5.69 -0.46 20.35
C ILE A 334 5.11 0.84 20.92
N THR A 335 4.03 0.72 21.69
CA THR A 335 3.28 1.86 22.21
C THR A 335 3.87 2.43 23.50
N ALA A 336 3.79 3.75 23.66
CA ALA A 336 4.10 4.40 24.93
C ALA A 336 2.98 4.15 25.96
N GLN A 337 3.36 3.81 27.20
CA GLN A 337 2.48 3.96 28.36
C GLN A 337 2.43 5.43 28.81
N LYS A 338 3.56 6.15 28.71
CA LYS A 338 3.68 7.55 29.12
C LYS A 338 4.79 8.25 28.35
N ILE A 339 4.54 9.49 27.95
CA ILE A 339 5.55 10.37 27.36
C ILE A 339 5.66 11.64 28.20
N ILE A 340 6.88 12.07 28.50
CA ILE A 340 7.18 13.31 29.23
C ILE A 340 8.37 14.02 28.58
N ALA A 341 8.40 15.34 28.63
CA ALA A 341 9.53 16.14 28.13
C ALA A 341 10.06 17.11 29.20
N SER A 342 11.28 17.61 29.00
CA SER A 342 11.87 18.67 29.82
C SER A 342 11.11 19.99 29.72
N SER A 343 10.66 20.31 28.51
CA SER A 343 9.81 21.46 28.19
C SER A 343 8.86 21.13 27.04
N THR A 344 7.98 22.07 26.74
CA THR A 344 6.99 21.97 25.66
C THR A 344 6.63 23.40 25.26
N LEU A 345 6.65 23.70 23.96
CA LEU A 345 6.19 24.98 23.45
C LEU A 345 4.71 25.18 23.77
N SER A 346 4.34 26.36 24.25
CA SER A 346 2.94 26.68 24.54
C SER A 346 2.09 26.64 23.26
N ASP A 347 0.85 26.16 23.37
CA ASP A 347 -0.13 26.16 22.28
C ASP A 347 -0.27 27.55 21.65
N GLN A 348 -0.13 27.62 20.32
CA GLN A 348 -0.20 28.87 19.56
C GLN A 348 -0.71 28.65 18.14
N ALA A 349 -1.41 29.65 17.58
CA ALA A 349 -1.98 29.62 16.23
C ALA A 349 -2.87 28.39 15.92
N GLY A 350 -3.49 27.79 16.94
CA GLY A 350 -4.32 26.59 16.81
C GLY A 350 -3.53 25.27 16.72
N ASN A 351 -2.23 25.29 16.98
CA ASN A 351 -1.39 24.11 17.14
C ASN A 351 -1.17 23.84 18.63
N SER A 352 -1.05 22.56 18.98
CA SER A 352 -0.51 22.12 20.27
C SER A 352 0.79 21.35 20.03
N TYR A 353 1.72 21.45 20.99
CA TYR A 353 3.09 20.94 20.84
C TYR A 353 3.49 19.91 21.90
N THR A 354 2.49 19.22 22.48
CA THR A 354 2.69 18.35 23.64
C THR A 354 3.68 17.22 23.37
N ALA A 355 4.33 16.73 24.42
CA ALA A 355 5.15 15.52 24.35
C ALA A 355 4.39 14.29 23.82
N GLY A 356 3.05 14.24 23.95
CA GLY A 356 2.23 13.15 23.40
C GLY A 356 2.21 13.13 21.87
N SER A 357 2.35 14.29 21.22
CA SER A 357 2.26 14.44 19.77
C SER A 357 3.38 13.76 19.00
N ILE A 358 4.50 13.41 19.65
CA ILE A 358 5.56 12.63 19.00
C ILE A 358 5.16 11.16 18.74
N MET A 359 4.04 10.66 19.29
CA MET A 359 3.55 9.29 19.02
C MET A 359 2.01 9.24 18.92
N ASP A 360 1.36 10.31 18.47
CA ASP A 360 -0.10 10.32 18.28
C ASP A 360 -0.52 9.77 16.89
N GLY A 361 0.45 9.51 16.02
CA GLY A 361 0.28 9.00 14.66
C GLY A 361 0.11 10.11 13.61
N ASP A 362 -0.15 11.35 14.00
CA ASP A 362 -0.41 12.48 13.12
C ASP A 362 0.85 13.31 12.89
N ALA A 363 1.55 12.99 11.81
CA ALA A 363 2.75 13.70 11.35
C ALA A 363 2.55 15.21 11.04
N SER A 364 1.33 15.74 11.12
CA SER A 364 1.06 17.18 11.05
C SER A 364 1.09 17.89 12.41
N THR A 365 1.15 17.13 13.50
CA THR A 365 1.47 17.60 14.85
C THR A 365 2.98 17.43 15.12
N ALA A 366 3.44 17.90 16.28
CA ALA A 366 4.81 17.66 16.73
C ALA A 366 4.95 17.91 18.23
N TRP A 367 5.90 17.25 18.88
CA TRP A 367 6.51 17.85 20.07
C TRP A 367 7.48 18.95 19.62
N CYS A 368 7.38 20.13 20.21
CA CYS A 368 8.40 21.17 20.12
C CYS A 368 8.86 21.53 21.54
N GLU A 369 10.18 21.70 21.69
CA GLU A 369 10.76 22.24 22.91
C GLU A 369 10.27 23.67 23.20
N GLY A 370 10.26 24.08 24.47
CA GLY A 370 9.67 25.34 24.93
C GLY A 370 10.64 26.26 25.67
N VAL A 371 11.95 26.10 25.50
CA VAL A 371 12.95 26.98 26.12
C VAL A 371 13.32 28.13 25.18
N LYS A 372 14.06 29.11 25.71
CA LYS A 372 14.59 30.19 24.88
C LYS A 372 15.91 29.76 24.24
N GLY A 373 15.93 29.62 22.93
CA GLY A 373 17.11 29.25 22.15
C GLY A 373 16.79 28.09 21.24
N ASP A 374 17.80 27.28 20.91
CA ASP A 374 17.66 26.19 19.93
C ASP A 374 17.25 24.84 20.56
N GLY A 375 16.87 24.79 21.84
CA GLY A 375 16.49 23.55 22.52
C GLY A 375 17.61 22.53 22.77
N ILE A 376 18.89 22.89 22.59
CA ILE A 376 20.01 21.96 22.88
C ILE A 376 20.02 21.61 24.38
N GLY A 377 20.03 20.31 24.68
CA GLY A 377 19.91 19.76 26.03
C GLY A 377 18.49 19.40 26.45
N GLU A 378 17.47 19.88 25.74
CA GLU A 378 16.09 19.48 25.95
C GLU A 378 15.87 18.03 25.52
N TRP A 379 14.93 17.36 26.17
CA TRP A 379 14.72 15.93 26.01
C TRP A 379 13.25 15.53 26.10
N ILE A 380 12.95 14.41 25.47
CA ILE A 380 11.69 13.68 25.57
C ILE A 380 11.97 12.25 26.03
N LYS A 381 11.18 11.73 26.96
CA LYS A 381 11.26 10.37 27.47
C LYS A 381 9.96 9.65 27.21
N ILE A 382 10.08 8.53 26.50
CA ILE A 382 9.02 7.61 26.13
C ILE A 382 9.17 6.38 27.03
N ASP A 383 8.20 6.13 27.88
CA ASP A 383 8.12 4.99 28.78
C ASP A 383 7.11 3.98 28.22
N PHE A 384 7.56 2.76 27.95
CA PHE A 384 6.73 1.69 27.39
C PHE A 384 5.94 0.92 28.47
N GLY A 385 6.15 1.24 29.76
CA GLY A 385 5.50 0.59 30.90
C GLY A 385 5.86 -0.88 31.12
N SER A 386 6.70 -1.45 30.25
CA SER A 386 7.10 -2.86 30.21
C SER A 386 8.39 -2.98 29.39
N MET A 387 9.14 -4.08 29.56
CA MET A 387 10.33 -4.34 28.74
C MET A 387 9.95 -4.65 27.30
N GLN A 388 10.60 -3.97 26.36
CA GLN A 388 10.46 -4.11 24.92
C GLN A 388 11.82 -4.50 24.32
N GLU A 389 11.79 -5.27 23.23
CA GLU A 389 12.95 -5.47 22.35
C GLU A 389 12.84 -4.43 21.22
N LEU A 390 13.79 -3.49 21.15
CA LEU A 390 13.85 -2.49 20.07
C LEU A 390 14.90 -2.92 19.04
N LYS A 391 14.51 -3.01 17.77
CA LYS A 391 15.39 -3.23 16.62
C LYS A 391 15.73 -1.93 15.90
N GLY A 392 15.02 -0.84 16.20
CA GLY A 392 15.31 0.49 15.69
C GLY A 392 14.17 1.47 15.94
N PHE A 393 14.23 2.60 15.25
CA PHE A 393 13.12 3.56 15.20
C PHE A 393 13.08 4.34 13.87
N GLU A 394 11.91 4.86 13.52
CA GLU A 394 11.70 5.89 12.51
C GLU A 394 11.43 7.23 13.20
N LEU A 395 12.03 8.33 12.72
CA LEU A 395 11.78 9.68 13.23
C LEU A 395 11.42 10.65 12.09
N ILE A 396 10.23 11.23 12.14
CA ILE A 396 9.87 12.40 11.32
C ILE A 396 10.40 13.66 12.04
N ASN A 397 11.60 14.08 11.63
CA ASN A 397 12.31 15.23 12.19
C ASN A 397 11.63 16.57 11.85
N GLY A 398 11.84 17.59 12.69
CA GLY A 398 11.33 18.95 12.47
C GLY A 398 9.82 19.09 12.71
N LEU A 399 9.25 20.18 12.19
CA LEU A 399 7.80 20.46 12.21
C LEU A 399 7.19 20.12 10.84
N ALA A 400 6.76 18.87 10.67
CA ALA A 400 6.41 18.28 9.38
C ALA A 400 5.00 18.63 8.86
N LYS A 401 4.28 19.51 9.56
CA LYS A 401 2.96 20.04 9.14
C LYS A 401 2.93 20.61 7.72
N SER A 402 4.05 21.12 7.22
CA SER A 402 4.20 21.55 5.82
C SER A 402 5.69 21.72 5.47
N SER A 403 6.03 21.67 4.18
CA SER A 403 7.38 21.97 3.69
C SER A 403 7.90 23.33 4.18
N ASN A 404 7.05 24.36 4.21
CA ASN A 404 7.42 25.67 4.77
C ASN A 404 7.76 25.56 6.27
N ALA A 405 6.88 24.96 7.08
CA ALA A 405 7.10 24.79 8.53
C ALA A 405 8.39 24.02 8.83
N PHE A 406 8.65 22.95 8.07
CA PHE A 406 9.87 22.15 8.17
C PHE A 406 11.14 22.96 7.86
N GLN A 407 11.10 23.88 6.89
CA GLN A 407 12.24 24.72 6.50
C GLN A 407 12.51 25.88 7.48
N VAL A 408 11.45 26.52 8.00
CA VAL A 408 11.59 27.73 8.81
C VAL A 408 11.96 27.46 10.27
N ASN A 409 11.65 26.28 10.81
CA ASN A 409 11.97 25.84 12.17
C ASN A 409 13.27 25.02 12.25
N ASN A 410 13.84 24.93 13.46
CA ASN A 410 15.01 24.10 13.71
C ASN A 410 14.67 22.61 13.65
N ARG A 411 15.67 21.80 13.31
CA ARG A 411 15.58 20.34 13.21
C ARG A 411 16.64 19.69 14.09
N VAL A 412 16.37 18.49 14.61
CA VAL A 412 17.38 17.73 15.37
C VAL A 412 18.43 17.22 14.39
N LYS A 413 19.70 17.59 14.60
CA LYS A 413 20.84 17.10 13.80
C LYS A 413 21.54 15.92 14.44
N ARG A 414 21.72 15.96 15.76
CA ARG A 414 22.25 14.84 16.55
C ARG A 414 21.47 14.73 17.84
N MET A 415 21.19 13.51 18.25
CA MET A 415 20.52 13.19 19.50
C MET A 415 21.23 12.08 20.27
N LYS A 416 21.06 12.11 21.59
CA LYS A 416 21.49 11.05 22.51
C LYS A 416 20.28 10.25 22.95
N LEU A 417 20.29 8.95 22.71
CA LEU A 417 19.29 7.99 23.19
C LEU A 417 19.84 7.29 24.44
N GLU A 418 19.12 7.39 25.56
CA GLU A 418 19.42 6.72 26.83
C GLU A 418 18.36 5.65 27.12
N PHE A 419 18.78 4.44 27.45
CA PHE A 419 17.92 3.26 27.62
C PHE A 419 17.88 2.77 29.08
N SER A 420 16.85 2.00 29.46
CA SER A 420 16.64 1.53 30.84
C SER A 420 17.69 0.53 31.32
N ASN A 421 18.40 -0.11 30.40
CA ASN A 421 19.52 -1.02 30.67
C ASN A 421 20.86 -0.27 30.87
N GLY A 422 20.86 1.06 30.80
CA GLY A 422 22.05 1.90 30.94
C GLY A 422 22.86 2.10 29.66
N GLN A 423 22.48 1.46 28.54
CA GLN A 423 23.08 1.77 27.24
C GLN A 423 22.76 3.22 26.83
N THR A 424 23.66 3.80 26.05
CA THR A 424 23.50 5.13 25.45
C THR A 424 24.01 5.09 24.02
N LEU A 425 23.26 5.66 23.08
CA LEU A 425 23.66 5.80 21.68
C LEU A 425 23.65 7.28 21.28
N MET A 426 24.61 7.67 20.45
CA MET A 426 24.63 8.96 19.76
C MET A 426 24.19 8.70 18.32
N ILE A 427 23.10 9.32 17.88
CA ILE A 427 22.56 9.18 16.53
C ILE A 427 22.66 10.52 15.83
N ASP A 428 23.38 10.55 14.71
CA ASP A 428 23.28 11.61 13.70
C ASP A 428 21.98 11.38 12.91
N ASN A 429 21.15 12.40 12.82
CA ASN A 429 19.78 12.30 12.31
C ASN A 429 19.73 12.51 10.78
N ASP A 430 20.66 11.87 10.09
CA ASP A 430 20.81 11.92 8.63
C ASP A 430 19.76 11.04 7.91
N PHE A 431 19.11 10.14 8.66
CA PHE A 431 18.21 9.10 8.17
C PHE A 431 16.92 9.06 8.99
N ILE A 432 15.76 8.82 8.34
CA ILE A 432 14.49 8.64 9.06
C ILE A 432 14.51 7.33 9.84
N SER A 433 14.83 6.22 9.17
CA SER A 433 14.92 4.90 9.81
C SER A 433 16.33 4.66 10.35
N ASN A 434 16.41 4.29 11.62
CA ASN A 434 17.64 4.11 12.39
C ASN A 434 17.62 2.71 13.03
N GLN A 435 18.37 1.78 12.44
CA GLN A 435 18.37 0.37 12.87
C GLN A 435 19.49 0.06 13.87
N PHE A 436 19.18 -0.77 14.87
CA PHE A 436 20.12 -1.33 15.85
C PHE A 436 20.62 -2.70 15.38
N LEU A 437 21.15 -2.73 14.15
CA LEU A 437 21.43 -3.92 13.32
C LEU A 437 22.01 -5.12 14.09
N ASP A 438 23.09 -4.91 14.83
CA ASP A 438 23.86 -6.02 15.42
C ASP A 438 23.30 -6.53 16.76
N ASN A 439 22.50 -5.74 17.48
CA ASN A 439 22.00 -6.08 18.82
C ASN A 439 20.69 -5.33 19.16
N PRO A 440 19.53 -6.02 19.16
CA PRO A 440 18.27 -5.44 19.63
C PRO A 440 18.32 -4.99 21.09
N ILE A 441 17.92 -3.75 21.34
CA ILE A 441 18.03 -3.09 22.64
C ILE A 441 16.83 -3.46 23.51
N HIS A 442 17.09 -4.21 24.56
CA HIS A 442 16.09 -4.56 25.56
C HIS A 442 15.93 -3.42 26.57
N THR A 443 14.80 -2.73 26.56
CA THR A 443 14.55 -1.54 27.40
C THR A 443 13.08 -1.35 27.77
N SER A 444 12.80 -0.68 28.89
CA SER A 444 11.45 -0.22 29.26
C SER A 444 11.18 1.25 28.93
N PHE A 445 12.21 2.00 28.54
CA PHE A 445 12.07 3.39 28.09
C PHE A 445 13.15 3.81 27.08
N VAL A 446 12.89 4.87 26.33
CA VAL A 446 13.93 5.63 25.62
C VAL A 446 13.83 7.09 26.05
N LYS A 447 14.96 7.70 26.43
CA LYS A 447 15.07 9.16 26.60
C LYS A 447 15.94 9.71 25.48
N ILE A 448 15.36 10.59 24.67
CA ILE A 448 15.98 11.24 23.53
C ILE A 448 16.33 12.67 23.95
N THR A 449 17.61 13.03 23.91
CA THR A 449 18.10 14.39 24.21
C THR A 449 18.62 15.04 22.93
N ILE A 450 18.24 16.30 22.67
CA ILE A 450 18.76 17.10 21.55
C ILE A 450 20.21 17.49 21.88
N GLU A 451 21.17 16.98 21.10
CA GLU A 451 22.61 17.25 21.32
C GLU A 451 23.12 18.34 20.38
N THR A 452 22.67 18.35 19.12
CA THR A 452 22.91 19.44 18.17
C THR A 452 21.71 19.64 17.25
N VAL A 453 21.54 20.86 16.75
CA VAL A 453 20.48 21.21 15.79
C VAL A 453 21.03 21.53 14.41
N GLU A 454 20.17 21.34 13.41
CA GLU A 454 20.27 21.98 12.12
C GLU A 454 19.38 23.24 12.15
N ARG A 455 19.94 24.40 11.78
CA ARG A 455 19.22 25.68 11.88
C ARG A 455 18.16 25.81 10.78
N GLY A 456 16.94 26.13 11.20
CA GLY A 456 15.88 26.64 10.33
C GLY A 456 16.18 28.06 9.85
N THR A 457 15.42 28.56 8.87
CA THR A 457 15.67 29.88 8.30
C THR A 457 15.19 31.05 9.17
N ASN A 458 14.20 30.83 10.06
CA ASN A 458 13.50 31.93 10.76
C ASN A 458 13.36 31.71 12.27
N TYR A 459 12.93 30.52 12.70
CA TYR A 459 12.53 30.23 14.08
C TYR A 459 13.54 29.32 14.77
N HIS A 460 13.67 29.52 16.08
CA HIS A 460 14.58 28.76 16.92
C HIS A 460 13.98 27.47 17.49
N ASP A 461 12.65 27.33 17.47
CA ASP A 461 11.98 26.18 18.07
C ASP A 461 12.39 24.90 17.34
N THR A 462 12.95 23.94 18.08
CA THR A 462 13.32 22.61 17.57
C THR A 462 12.18 21.62 17.82
N CYS A 463 11.73 20.95 16.76
CA CYS A 463 10.58 20.05 16.81
C CYS A 463 10.91 18.63 16.33
N MET A 464 10.10 17.66 16.78
CA MET A 464 10.04 16.29 16.28
C MET A 464 8.57 15.92 16.09
N SER A 465 8.18 15.53 14.88
CA SER A 465 6.77 15.35 14.51
C SER A 465 6.19 14.00 14.91
N GLU A 466 6.93 12.90 14.67
CA GLU A 466 6.45 11.54 14.93
C GLU A 466 7.65 10.60 15.13
N ILE A 467 7.54 9.61 16.03
CA ILE A 467 8.55 8.58 16.25
C ILE A 467 7.94 7.20 16.45
N ARG A 468 8.38 6.20 15.69
CA ARG A 468 7.94 4.80 15.77
C ARG A 468 9.09 3.89 16.14
N PHE A 469 8.95 3.04 17.16
CA PHE A 469 9.90 1.97 17.48
C PHE A 469 9.40 0.61 16.94
N PHE A 470 10.32 -0.27 16.51
CA PHE A 470 10.05 -1.55 15.83
C PHE A 470 11.05 -2.66 16.18
#